data_AF-A0A7C7K4R9-F1
#
_entry.id   AF-A0A7C7K4R9-F1
#
_cell.length_a   1.000
_cell.length_b   1.000
_cell.length_c   1.000
_cell.angle_alpha   90.00
_cell.angle_beta   90.00
_cell.angle_gamma   90.00
#
_symmetry.space_group_name_H-M   'P 1'
#
loop_
_entity.id
_entity.type
_entity.pdbx_description
1 polymer ?
#
loop_
_entity_poly.entity_id
_entity_poly.type
_entity_poly.pdbx_seq_one_letter_code
_entity_poly.pdbx_strand_id
1 'polypeptide(L)'
;MAKSARSAPSLVPAILALIVLVGLAYLLFADLQPSRTEHTVSPPIEIEDPQIEEITIEPVAPSEDQQAITEKEAEQFVDHLGSKAVTLDGKQGEFVRKDGTIVIPKVEKRDTTIGQLLADKSLSPDTPVTIEYTETEKQQTTIQALDDSTEDKNTIVTIEKADGSQQQSPLIDLINDNNVDKNAQITVINKQPIQKKTTIGLLSQSELSPKQAIHAEIDRGSIELSVNDIVKSGGLDDNALFYLHRVTEADRQGLWGIIQSGLIQRFRQGLTLEGIGINKDLVRVTIPADADEPLPTGLSSFLGKILNNKVESSYIYNYTTSTMGHNPDLIYPGQQLILIHFSNDELKQIYQFFADQRNEQAQTFAIH
;
A
#
# COMPACT_ATOMS: atom_id res chain seq x y z
N MET A 1 47.13 51.43 11.66
CA MET A 1 47.55 50.01 11.64
C MET A 1 47.47 49.46 13.06
N ALA A 2 46.64 48.44 13.29
CA ALA A 2 46.75 47.56 14.45
C ALA A 2 46.22 46.18 14.03
N LYS A 3 47.11 45.19 13.89
CA LYS A 3 46.77 43.80 13.57
C LYS A 3 46.31 43.11 14.86
N SER A 4 45.09 42.58 14.86
CA SER A 4 44.57 41.72 15.92
C SER A 4 45.17 40.32 15.79
N ALA A 5 45.75 39.81 16.87
CA ALA A 5 46.31 38.45 16.95
C ALA A 5 45.17 37.42 17.10
N ARG A 6 45.11 36.44 16.20
CA ARG A 6 44.17 35.31 16.28
C ARG A 6 44.48 34.42 17.48
N SER A 7 43.47 34.07 18.27
CA SER A 7 43.56 33.08 19.34
C SER A 7 43.77 31.67 18.75
N ALA A 8 44.74 30.93 19.27
CA ALA A 8 44.97 29.53 18.91
C ALA A 8 43.74 28.67 19.27
N PRO A 9 43.34 27.70 18.42
CA PRO A 9 42.21 26.82 18.71
C PRO A 9 42.55 25.89 19.89
N SER A 10 41.62 25.82 20.84
CA SER A 10 41.71 24.96 22.02
C SER A 10 41.67 23.48 21.63
N LEU A 11 42.55 22.67 22.22
CA LEU A 11 42.65 21.22 22.00
C LEU A 11 41.57 20.41 22.74
N VAL A 12 40.81 21.07 23.62
CA VAL A 12 39.81 20.45 24.51
C VAL A 12 38.66 19.77 23.75
N PRO A 13 38.08 20.34 22.67
CA PRO A 13 37.00 19.69 21.92
C PRO A 13 37.46 18.41 21.21
N ALA A 14 38.70 18.37 20.73
CA ALA A 14 39.26 17.21 20.04
C ALA A 14 39.49 16.02 21.00
N ILE A 15 39.94 16.30 22.23
CA ILE A 15 40.11 15.27 23.27
C ILE A 15 38.74 14.70 23.69
N LEU A 16 37.72 15.55 23.85
CA LEU A 16 36.37 15.10 24.18
C LEU A 16 35.76 14.21 23.10
N ALA A 17 35.93 14.58 21.82
CA ALA A 17 35.45 13.76 20.71
C ALA A 17 36.11 12.37 20.68
N LEU A 18 37.40 12.29 21.02
CA LEU A 18 38.13 11.03 21.07
C LEU A 18 37.67 10.13 22.22
N ILE A 19 37.34 10.70 23.39
CA ILE A 19 36.80 9.94 24.53
C ILE A 19 35.43 9.34 24.17
N VAL A 20 34.57 10.10 23.48
CA VAL A 20 33.25 9.62 23.01
C VAL A 20 33.42 8.46 22.03
N LEU A 21 34.33 8.57 21.07
CA LEU A 21 34.62 7.49 20.10
C LEU A 21 35.11 6.21 20.77
N VAL A 22 35.99 6.32 21.78
CA VAL A 22 36.49 5.16 22.52
C VAL A 22 35.37 4.51 23.35
N GLY A 23 34.48 5.30 23.96
CA GLY A 23 33.31 4.77 24.68
C GLY A 23 32.34 4.02 23.77
N LEU A 24 32.09 4.57 22.57
CA LEU A 24 31.22 3.94 21.56
C LEU A 24 31.81 2.63 21.04
N ALA A 25 33.12 2.60 20.78
CA ALA A 25 33.82 1.38 20.37
C ALA A 25 33.80 0.30 21.47
N TYR A 26 33.93 0.69 22.74
CA TYR A 26 33.84 -0.25 23.86
C TYR A 26 32.44 -0.87 24.00
N LEU A 27 31.38 -0.08 23.82
CA LEU A 27 30.00 -0.58 23.87
C LEU A 27 29.71 -1.58 22.75
N LEU A 28 30.17 -1.30 21.52
CA LEU A 28 30.02 -2.23 20.39
C LEU A 28 30.82 -3.53 20.60
N PHE A 29 31.96 -3.47 21.28
CA PHE A 29 32.76 -4.66 21.58
C PHE A 29 32.19 -5.49 22.74
N ALA A 30 31.60 -4.85 23.75
CA ALA A 30 31.04 -5.54 24.92
C ALA A 30 29.78 -6.36 24.57
N ASP A 31 29.04 -5.97 23.53
CA ASP A 31 27.81 -6.65 23.09
C ASP A 31 28.08 -7.92 22.26
N LEU A 32 29.34 -8.21 21.93
CA LEU A 32 29.75 -9.36 21.10
C LEU A 32 30.06 -10.64 21.91
N GLN A 33 29.78 -10.69 23.22
CA GLN A 33 29.95 -11.91 24.01
C GLN A 33 28.63 -12.69 24.17
N PRO A 34 28.46 -13.85 23.50
CA PRO A 34 27.27 -14.67 23.67
C PRO A 34 27.27 -15.31 25.06
N SER A 35 26.33 -14.91 25.91
CA SER A 35 26.03 -15.58 27.18
C SER A 35 25.19 -16.83 26.92
N ARG A 36 25.83 -17.94 26.53
CA ARG A 36 25.23 -19.28 26.63
C ARG A 36 25.37 -19.77 28.07
N THR A 37 24.32 -19.63 28.86
CA THR A 37 24.13 -20.42 30.07
C THR A 37 23.71 -21.83 29.66
N GLU A 38 24.63 -22.79 29.73
CA GLU A 38 24.32 -24.21 29.60
C GLU A 38 23.46 -24.64 30.79
N HIS A 39 22.16 -24.86 30.55
CA HIS A 39 21.31 -25.60 31.47
C HIS A 39 21.56 -27.10 31.26
N THR A 40 22.28 -27.72 32.20
CA THR A 40 22.36 -29.18 32.31
C THR A 40 21.02 -29.71 32.80
N VAL A 41 20.18 -30.17 31.86
CA VAL A 41 18.99 -30.98 32.17
C VAL A 41 19.40 -32.45 32.11
N SER A 42 19.33 -33.13 33.25
CA SER A 42 19.29 -34.60 33.37
C SER A 42 17.89 -34.97 33.86
N PRO A 43 17.22 -36.01 33.34
CA PRO A 43 17.73 -37.12 32.52
C PRO A 43 17.77 -36.81 31.01
N PRO A 44 18.47 -37.64 30.20
CA PRO A 44 18.56 -37.42 28.77
C PRO A 44 17.18 -37.59 28.14
N ILE A 45 16.76 -36.59 27.36
CA ILE A 45 15.68 -36.76 26.41
C ILE A 45 16.26 -37.63 25.29
N GLU A 46 15.73 -38.83 25.09
CA GLU A 46 15.89 -39.55 23.82
C GLU A 46 15.22 -38.69 22.75
N ILE A 47 16.02 -37.88 22.06
CA ILE A 47 15.64 -37.31 20.77
C ILE A 47 15.82 -38.49 19.81
N GLU A 48 14.72 -39.11 19.40
CA GLU A 48 14.73 -39.83 18.13
C GLU A 48 15.22 -38.82 17.10
N ASP A 49 16.40 -39.07 16.51
CA ASP A 49 16.86 -38.30 15.36
C ASP A 49 15.67 -38.24 14.40
N PRO A 50 15.10 -37.05 14.10
CA PRO A 50 14.17 -36.99 13.00
C PRO A 50 14.96 -37.53 11.83
N GLN A 51 14.43 -38.57 11.17
CA GLN A 51 14.93 -38.91 9.86
C GLN A 51 14.74 -37.65 9.03
N ILE A 52 15.82 -36.89 8.92
CA ILE A 52 15.98 -35.90 7.88
C ILE A 52 15.86 -36.78 6.65
N GLU A 53 14.67 -36.76 6.01
CA GLU A 53 14.62 -37.06 4.60
C GLU A 53 15.66 -36.13 4.01
N GLU A 54 16.81 -36.72 3.67
CA GLU A 54 17.81 -36.09 2.85
C GLU A 54 17.06 -35.81 1.55
N ILE A 55 16.40 -34.65 1.48
CA ILE A 55 15.95 -34.07 0.24
C ILE A 55 17.25 -33.94 -0.53
N THR A 56 17.50 -34.93 -1.38
CA THR A 56 18.52 -34.84 -2.40
C THR A 56 18.08 -33.65 -3.23
N ILE A 57 18.59 -32.45 -2.90
CA ILE A 57 18.59 -31.34 -3.83
C ILE A 57 19.57 -31.84 -4.89
N GLU A 58 19.02 -32.45 -5.94
CA GLU A 58 19.82 -32.83 -7.10
C GLU A 58 20.67 -31.61 -7.46
N PRO A 59 21.99 -31.77 -7.61
CA PRO A 59 22.82 -30.66 -8.02
C PRO A 59 22.28 -30.18 -9.37
N VAL A 60 21.75 -28.95 -9.38
CA VAL A 60 21.25 -28.30 -10.59
C VAL A 60 22.38 -28.35 -11.61
N ALA A 61 22.18 -29.14 -12.66
CA ALA A 61 23.11 -29.25 -13.77
C ALA A 61 23.38 -27.84 -14.36
N PRO A 62 24.61 -27.54 -14.77
CA PRO A 62 24.97 -26.18 -15.18
C PRO A 62 24.31 -25.78 -16.52
N SER A 63 23.68 -24.61 -16.48
CA SER A 63 23.62 -23.54 -17.50
C SER A 63 22.82 -23.66 -18.82
N GLU A 64 22.26 -24.79 -19.27
CA GLU A 64 21.53 -24.79 -20.57
C GLU A 64 19.98 -24.71 -20.49
N ASP A 65 19.33 -24.97 -19.34
CA ASP A 65 17.85 -24.91 -19.25
C ASP A 65 17.29 -23.67 -18.50
N GLN A 66 18.05 -23.01 -17.64
CA GLN A 66 17.51 -21.90 -16.82
C GLN A 66 17.12 -20.67 -17.64
N GLN A 67 17.95 -20.27 -18.61
CA GLN A 67 17.64 -19.13 -19.48
C GLN A 67 16.41 -19.41 -20.35
N ALA A 68 16.29 -20.62 -20.90
CA ALA A 68 15.13 -21.03 -21.68
C ALA A 68 13.84 -21.09 -20.84
N ILE A 69 13.94 -21.51 -19.57
CA ILE A 69 12.82 -21.49 -18.62
C ILE A 69 12.40 -20.04 -18.32
N THR A 70 13.35 -19.16 -17.99
CA THR A 70 13.06 -17.75 -17.69
C THR A 70 12.50 -17.01 -18.90
N GLU A 71 12.97 -17.31 -20.11
CA GLU A 71 12.39 -16.80 -21.35
C GLU A 71 10.94 -17.23 -21.48
N LYS A 72 10.64 -18.52 -21.35
CA LYS A 72 9.27 -19.05 -21.43
C LYS A 72 8.34 -18.47 -20.36
N GLU A 73 8.84 -18.31 -19.13
CA GLU A 73 8.12 -17.63 -18.05
C GLU A 73 7.79 -16.18 -18.42
N ALA A 74 8.75 -15.46 -19.00
CA ALA A 74 8.55 -14.08 -19.44
C ALA A 74 7.49 -13.98 -20.56
N GLU A 75 7.47 -14.92 -21.50
CA GLU A 75 6.44 -14.97 -22.55
C GLU A 75 5.04 -15.18 -21.97
N GLN A 76 4.89 -16.19 -21.13
CA GLN A 76 3.62 -16.46 -20.47
C GLN A 76 3.20 -15.30 -19.57
N PHE A 77 4.16 -14.62 -18.94
CA PHE A 77 3.87 -13.47 -18.10
C PHE A 77 3.21 -12.35 -18.89
N VAL A 78 3.80 -12.00 -20.04
CA VAL A 78 3.28 -10.94 -20.91
C VAL A 78 1.98 -11.35 -21.58
N ASP A 79 1.82 -12.62 -21.97
CA ASP A 79 0.59 -13.12 -22.60
C ASP A 79 -0.63 -13.07 -21.67
N HIS A 80 -0.44 -13.30 -20.38
CA HIS A 80 -1.50 -13.17 -19.38
C HIS A 80 -1.66 -11.74 -18.85
N LEU A 81 -0.79 -10.81 -19.27
CA LEU A 81 -0.91 -9.42 -18.92
C LEU A 81 -1.98 -8.74 -19.78
N GLY A 82 -2.70 -7.79 -19.18
CA GLY A 82 -3.69 -6.99 -19.88
C GLY A 82 -5.07 -7.65 -19.95
N SER A 83 -6.08 -6.98 -19.39
CA SER A 83 -7.48 -7.37 -19.54
C SER A 83 -8.15 -6.61 -20.69
N LYS A 84 -9.24 -7.17 -21.25
CA LYS A 84 -10.08 -6.47 -22.25
C LYS A 84 -11.01 -5.43 -21.63
N ALA A 85 -11.31 -5.55 -20.34
CA ALA A 85 -12.11 -4.56 -19.62
C ALA A 85 -11.49 -4.35 -18.24
N VAL A 86 -11.29 -3.10 -17.86
CA VAL A 86 -10.80 -2.75 -16.51
C VAL A 86 -11.59 -1.60 -15.92
N THR A 87 -11.71 -1.60 -14.60
CA THR A 87 -12.28 -0.49 -13.84
C THR A 87 -11.16 0.23 -13.09
N LEU A 88 -11.00 1.53 -13.33
CA LEU A 88 -9.96 2.35 -12.69
C LEU A 88 -10.59 3.22 -11.58
N ASP A 89 -10.56 2.71 -10.35
CA ASP A 89 -11.10 3.38 -9.16
C ASP A 89 -10.14 4.42 -8.55
N GLY A 90 -8.90 4.50 -9.05
CA GLY A 90 -7.86 5.41 -8.57
C GLY A 90 -6.98 4.83 -7.45
N LYS A 91 -7.17 3.59 -7.04
CA LYS A 91 -6.30 2.94 -6.03
C LYS A 91 -5.04 2.35 -6.64
N GLN A 92 -5.16 1.77 -7.83
CA GLN A 92 -4.06 1.15 -8.56
C GLN A 92 -4.28 1.27 -10.07
N GLY A 93 -3.18 1.35 -10.82
CA GLY A 93 -3.24 1.23 -12.28
C GLY A 93 -3.29 -0.21 -12.75
N GLU A 94 -3.79 -0.43 -13.96
CA GLU A 94 -4.04 -1.74 -14.58
C GLU A 94 -3.41 -1.81 -15.97
N PHE A 95 -2.97 -3.00 -16.38
CA PHE A 95 -2.62 -3.24 -17.77
C PHE A 95 -3.88 -3.56 -18.59
N VAL A 96 -3.96 -2.98 -19.78
CA VAL A 96 -5.09 -3.14 -20.71
C VAL A 96 -4.54 -3.30 -22.12
N ARG A 97 -5.19 -4.15 -22.90
CA ARG A 97 -4.89 -4.28 -24.33
C ARG A 97 -5.46 -3.10 -25.10
N LYS A 98 -4.89 -2.79 -26.25
CA LYS A 98 -5.34 -1.69 -27.12
C LYS A 98 -6.80 -1.85 -27.56
N ASP A 99 -7.28 -3.08 -27.74
CA ASP A 99 -8.69 -3.40 -28.02
C ASP A 99 -9.62 -3.33 -26.80
N GLY A 100 -9.08 -2.96 -25.63
CA GLY A 100 -9.80 -2.96 -24.37
C GLY A 100 -10.64 -1.71 -24.10
N THR A 101 -11.52 -1.86 -23.11
CA THR A 101 -12.40 -0.81 -22.58
C THR A 101 -12.03 -0.48 -21.15
N ILE A 102 -12.11 0.80 -20.81
CA ILE A 102 -11.81 1.36 -19.50
C ILE A 102 -13.10 1.90 -18.92
N VAL A 103 -13.40 1.53 -17.68
CA VAL A 103 -14.51 2.08 -16.90
C VAL A 103 -13.92 2.94 -15.78
N ILE A 104 -14.27 4.22 -15.75
CA ILE A 104 -13.85 5.16 -14.70
C ILE A 104 -15.09 5.51 -13.86
N PRO A 105 -15.18 5.02 -12.61
CA PRO A 105 -16.28 5.37 -11.71
C PRO A 105 -16.25 6.87 -11.37
N LYS A 106 -17.40 7.52 -11.50
CA LYS A 106 -17.63 8.89 -11.05
C LYS A 106 -18.17 8.84 -9.63
N VAL A 107 -17.25 8.89 -8.68
CA VAL A 107 -17.59 8.87 -7.27
C VAL A 107 -17.42 10.27 -6.69
N GLU A 108 -18.49 10.80 -6.11
CA GLU A 108 -18.45 12.06 -5.37
C GLU A 108 -18.39 11.77 -3.88
N LYS A 109 -17.40 12.35 -3.19
CA LYS A 109 -17.29 12.27 -1.72
C LYS A 109 -17.71 13.59 -1.10
N ARG A 110 -18.54 13.55 -0.06
CA ARG A 110 -19.11 14.74 0.56
C ARG A 110 -19.35 14.54 2.05
N ASP A 111 -18.85 15.46 2.86
CA ASP A 111 -19.26 15.60 4.27
C ASP A 111 -20.56 16.40 4.34
N THR A 112 -21.61 15.83 4.93
CA THR A 112 -22.94 16.46 4.95
C THR A 112 -23.81 15.89 6.07
N THR A 113 -25.10 16.22 6.09
CA THR A 113 -26.09 15.54 6.95
C THR A 113 -27.10 14.76 6.11
N ILE A 114 -27.76 13.79 6.72
CA ILE A 114 -28.85 13.02 6.08
C ILE A 114 -29.87 13.96 5.44
N GLY A 115 -30.34 14.98 6.18
CA GLY A 115 -31.34 15.91 5.68
C GLY A 115 -30.86 16.77 4.51
N GLN A 116 -29.60 17.19 4.51
CA GLN A 116 -29.02 17.93 3.38
C GLN A 116 -28.84 17.06 2.15
N LEU A 117 -28.37 15.82 2.33
CA LEU A 117 -28.21 14.85 1.25
C LEU A 117 -29.56 14.51 0.59
N LEU A 118 -30.61 14.27 1.39
CA LEU A 118 -31.95 13.98 0.90
C LEU A 118 -32.64 15.20 0.23
N ALA A 119 -32.23 16.42 0.58
CA ALA A 119 -32.75 17.64 -0.03
C ALA A 119 -32.08 17.99 -1.38
N ASP A 120 -30.99 17.30 -1.73
CA ASP A 120 -30.25 17.53 -2.98
C ASP A 120 -31.04 17.00 -4.18
N LYS A 121 -31.62 17.93 -4.96
CA LYS A 121 -32.42 17.62 -6.14
C LYS A 121 -31.61 17.04 -7.30
N SER A 122 -30.28 17.08 -7.25
CA SER A 122 -29.42 16.43 -8.24
C SER A 122 -29.36 14.91 -8.08
N LEU A 123 -29.90 14.38 -6.98
CA LEU A 123 -29.89 12.96 -6.65
C LEU A 123 -31.26 12.34 -6.90
N SER A 124 -31.27 11.22 -7.63
CA SER A 124 -32.49 10.43 -7.85
C SER A 124 -32.68 9.42 -6.73
N PRO A 125 -33.91 8.92 -6.48
CA PRO A 125 -34.15 7.89 -5.47
C PRO A 125 -33.33 6.61 -5.67
N ASP A 126 -32.98 6.27 -6.91
CA ASP A 126 -32.23 5.05 -7.24
C ASP A 126 -30.70 5.27 -7.19
N THR A 127 -30.24 6.50 -6.94
CA THR A 127 -28.81 6.80 -6.89
C THR A 127 -28.14 6.01 -5.75
N PRO A 128 -27.16 5.14 -6.05
CA PRO A 128 -26.41 4.41 -5.03
C PRO A 128 -25.56 5.36 -4.20
N VAL A 129 -25.52 5.13 -2.90
CA VAL A 129 -24.71 5.89 -1.95
C VAL A 129 -24.17 4.97 -0.87
N THR A 130 -22.91 5.15 -0.52
CA THR A 130 -22.32 4.59 0.70
C THR A 130 -22.23 5.72 1.72
N ILE A 131 -22.82 5.52 2.89
CA ILE A 131 -22.74 6.48 3.99
C ILE A 131 -21.87 5.91 5.10
N GLU A 132 -21.06 6.77 5.68
CA GLU A 132 -20.25 6.51 6.86
C GLU A 132 -20.66 7.48 7.96
N TYR A 133 -20.99 6.94 9.13
CA TYR A 133 -21.39 7.74 10.28
C TYR A 133 -21.05 7.04 11.58
N THR A 134 -21.00 7.81 12.66
CA THR A 134 -20.83 7.25 14.01
C THR A 134 -22.19 7.12 14.66
N GLU A 135 -22.59 5.87 14.93
CA GLU A 135 -23.73 5.58 15.78
C GLU A 135 -23.34 5.80 17.23
N THR A 136 -24.18 6.52 17.96
CA THR A 136 -23.96 6.84 19.37
C THR A 136 -25.06 6.21 20.18
N GLU A 137 -24.72 5.15 20.90
CA GLU A 137 -25.63 4.51 21.85
C GLU A 137 -25.34 5.06 23.25
N LYS A 138 -26.41 5.52 23.92
CA LYS A 138 -26.36 5.98 25.30
C LYS A 138 -27.05 4.93 26.18
N GLN A 139 -26.31 4.35 27.11
CA GLN A 139 -26.83 3.36 28.05
C GLN A 139 -26.63 3.84 29.48
N GLN A 140 -27.71 3.86 30.26
CA GLN A 140 -27.59 4.06 31.71
C GLN A 140 -27.05 2.79 32.37
N THR A 141 -26.01 2.95 33.19
CA THR A 141 -25.35 1.86 33.91
C THR A 141 -24.62 2.41 35.13
N THR A 142 -23.78 1.59 35.77
CA THR A 142 -22.86 1.99 36.85
C THR A 142 -21.43 1.57 36.49
N ILE A 143 -20.43 2.16 37.14
CA ILE A 143 -19.03 1.75 36.94
C ILE A 143 -18.83 0.31 37.38
N GLN A 144 -19.49 -0.12 38.46
CA GLN A 144 -19.46 -1.51 38.92
C GLN A 144 -20.03 -2.47 37.86
N ALA A 145 -21.16 -2.14 37.23
CA ALA A 145 -21.76 -3.00 36.22
C ALA A 145 -20.87 -3.11 34.96
N LEU A 146 -20.16 -2.04 34.59
CA LEU A 146 -19.16 -2.08 33.51
C LEU A 146 -17.95 -2.92 33.89
N ASP A 147 -17.53 -2.87 35.15
CA ASP A 147 -16.48 -3.75 35.68
C ASP A 147 -16.94 -5.22 35.61
N ASP A 148 -18.17 -5.53 35.93
CA ASP A 148 -18.62 -6.92 35.88
C ASP A 148 -18.78 -7.43 34.42
N SER A 149 -19.10 -6.55 33.46
CA SER A 149 -19.42 -6.94 32.08
C SER A 149 -18.28 -6.83 31.06
N THR A 150 -17.22 -6.08 31.35
CA THR A 150 -16.15 -5.77 30.38
C THR A 150 -14.90 -6.58 30.70
N GLU A 151 -14.46 -7.47 29.81
CA GLU A 151 -13.24 -8.28 30.03
C GLU A 151 -11.97 -7.42 29.99
N ASP A 152 -11.81 -6.57 28.97
CA ASP A 152 -10.64 -5.70 28.82
C ASP A 152 -10.84 -4.34 29.52
N LYS A 153 -10.19 -4.18 30.67
CA LYS A 153 -10.24 -2.96 31.49
C LYS A 153 -9.42 -1.80 30.94
N ASN A 154 -8.53 -2.05 29.97
CA ASN A 154 -7.77 -0.99 29.31
C ASN A 154 -8.57 -0.30 28.21
N THR A 155 -9.74 -0.83 27.87
CA THR A 155 -10.66 -0.21 26.92
C THR A 155 -11.03 1.20 27.38
N ILE A 156 -10.86 2.17 26.48
CA ILE A 156 -11.25 3.55 26.72
C ILE A 156 -12.78 3.65 26.63
N VAL A 157 -13.42 4.03 27.73
CA VAL A 157 -14.86 4.27 27.80
C VAL A 157 -15.14 5.76 27.88
N THR A 158 -16.25 6.20 27.29
CA THR A 158 -16.76 7.56 27.46
C THR A 158 -17.99 7.51 28.34
N ILE A 159 -17.96 8.21 29.47
CA ILE A 159 -19.07 8.29 30.42
C ILE A 159 -19.55 9.74 30.55
N GLU A 160 -20.84 9.91 30.73
CA GLU A 160 -21.51 11.17 31.05
C GLU A 160 -22.06 11.04 32.47
N LYS A 161 -21.59 11.91 33.37
CA LYS A 161 -22.00 11.96 34.78
C LYS A 161 -23.33 12.69 34.92
N ALA A 162 -23.96 12.57 36.09
CA ALA A 162 -25.24 13.22 36.39
C ALA A 162 -25.21 14.76 36.28
N ASP A 163 -24.04 15.38 36.41
CA ASP A 163 -23.83 16.82 36.22
C ASP A 163 -23.68 17.23 34.74
N GLY A 164 -23.79 16.28 33.81
CA GLY A 164 -23.63 16.48 32.36
C GLY A 164 -22.18 16.54 31.90
N SER A 165 -21.20 16.40 32.79
CA SER A 165 -19.79 16.33 32.41
C SER A 165 -19.47 14.99 31.74
N GLN A 166 -18.70 15.06 30.65
CA GLN A 166 -18.21 13.88 29.95
C GLN A 166 -16.75 13.60 30.34
N GLN A 167 -16.46 12.34 30.61
CA GLN A 167 -15.13 11.85 30.93
C GLN A 167 -14.81 10.66 30.01
N GLN A 168 -13.64 10.72 29.37
CA GLN A 168 -13.12 9.65 28.53
C GLN A 168 -11.81 9.14 29.15
N SER A 169 -11.79 7.88 29.56
CA SER A 169 -10.63 7.26 30.19
C SER A 169 -10.69 5.73 30.07
N PRO A 170 -9.55 5.02 30.22
CA PRO A 170 -9.56 3.58 30.44
C PRO A 170 -10.51 3.20 31.58
N LEU A 171 -11.23 2.09 31.43
CA LEU A 171 -12.16 1.62 32.46
C LEU A 171 -11.43 1.34 33.79
N ILE A 172 -10.19 0.84 33.74
CA ILE A 172 -9.36 0.58 34.92
C ILE A 172 -9.10 1.82 35.78
N ASP A 173 -8.95 2.98 35.15
CA ASP A 173 -8.72 4.25 35.87
C ASP A 173 -9.98 4.69 36.60
N LEU A 174 -11.15 4.47 36.00
CA LEU A 174 -12.45 4.74 36.63
C LEU A 174 -12.74 3.80 37.80
N ILE A 175 -12.31 2.54 37.71
CA ILE A 175 -12.47 1.55 38.78
C ILE A 175 -11.56 1.87 39.97
N ASN A 176 -10.36 2.38 39.71
CA ASN A 176 -9.36 2.66 40.75
C ASN A 176 -9.49 4.07 41.38
N ASP A 177 -10.37 4.92 40.86
CA ASP A 177 -10.63 6.25 41.42
C ASP A 177 -11.47 6.16 42.71
N ASN A 178 -10.82 6.37 43.85
CA ASN A 178 -11.46 6.34 45.18
C ASN A 178 -12.44 7.50 45.42
N ASN A 179 -12.43 8.54 44.58
CA ASN A 179 -13.34 9.68 44.70
C ASN A 179 -14.64 9.51 43.92
N VAL A 180 -14.81 8.39 43.22
CA VAL A 180 -16.00 8.12 42.39
C VAL A 180 -16.83 7.03 43.03
N ASP A 181 -18.13 7.30 43.22
CA ASP A 181 -19.09 6.29 43.64
C ASP A 181 -19.32 5.29 42.49
N LYS A 182 -18.84 4.06 42.69
CA LYS A 182 -18.93 2.99 41.68
C LYS A 182 -20.36 2.55 41.36
N ASN A 183 -21.31 2.83 42.26
CA ASN A 183 -22.72 2.48 42.12
C ASN A 183 -23.57 3.65 41.65
N ALA A 184 -23.00 4.85 41.48
CA ALA A 184 -23.72 5.97 40.93
C ALA A 184 -24.15 5.68 39.49
N GLN A 185 -25.36 6.13 39.14
CA GLN A 185 -25.81 6.06 37.75
C GLN A 185 -24.95 6.96 36.87
N ILE A 186 -24.39 6.37 35.83
CA ILE A 186 -23.67 7.02 34.76
C ILE A 186 -24.34 6.68 33.43
N THR A 187 -24.14 7.53 32.43
CA THR A 187 -24.51 7.20 31.05
C THR A 187 -23.25 6.86 30.28
N VAL A 188 -23.12 5.61 29.84
CA VAL A 188 -22.04 5.21 28.95
C VAL A 188 -22.41 5.59 27.53
N ILE A 189 -21.44 6.15 26.81
CA ILE A 189 -21.57 6.55 25.42
C ILE A 189 -20.70 5.60 24.59
N ASN A 190 -21.35 4.69 23.89
CA ASN A 190 -20.71 3.81 22.93
C ASN A 190 -20.74 4.47 21.55
N LYS A 191 -19.58 4.62 20.93
CA LYS A 191 -19.45 5.16 19.58
C LYS A 191 -18.98 4.06 18.65
N GLN A 192 -19.78 3.73 17.64
CA GLN A 192 -19.42 2.72 16.66
C GLN A 192 -19.42 3.34 15.25
N PRO A 193 -18.31 3.22 14.49
CA PRO A 193 -18.31 3.63 13.10
C PRO A 193 -19.12 2.62 12.28
N ILE A 194 -20.12 3.11 11.56
CA ILE A 194 -20.97 2.33 10.68
C ILE A 194 -20.72 2.78 9.24
N GLN A 195 -20.52 1.81 8.35
CA GLN A 195 -20.52 2.01 6.91
C GLN A 195 -21.71 1.24 6.31
N LYS A 196 -22.54 1.93 5.53
CA LYS A 196 -23.76 1.35 4.95
C LYS A 196 -23.90 1.74 3.48
N LYS A 197 -24.04 0.72 2.62
CA LYS A 197 -24.42 0.88 1.21
C LYS A 197 -25.94 0.89 1.10
N THR A 198 -26.50 1.87 0.37
CA THR A 198 -27.94 2.06 0.21
C THR A 198 -28.22 2.87 -1.07
N THR A 199 -29.49 3.20 -1.33
CA THR A 199 -29.87 4.24 -2.28
C THR A 199 -30.48 5.44 -1.55
N ILE A 200 -30.59 6.58 -2.23
CA ILE A 200 -31.22 7.80 -1.69
C ILE A 200 -32.68 7.56 -1.28
N GLY A 201 -33.43 6.79 -2.07
CA GLY A 201 -34.81 6.42 -1.79
C GLY A 201 -34.95 5.59 -0.52
N LEU A 202 -34.09 4.57 -0.34
CA LEU A 202 -34.06 3.76 0.88
C LEU A 202 -33.55 4.56 2.08
N LEU A 203 -32.61 5.48 1.87
CA LEU A 203 -32.11 6.35 2.93
C LEU A 203 -33.20 7.30 3.45
N SER A 204 -34.10 7.76 2.59
CA SER A 204 -35.24 8.60 2.99
C SER A 204 -36.24 7.89 3.91
N GLN A 205 -36.25 6.56 3.90
CA GLN A 205 -37.07 5.72 4.75
C GLN A 205 -36.32 5.24 6.02
N SER A 206 -35.06 5.63 6.18
CA SER A 206 -34.27 5.22 7.34
C SER A 206 -34.70 5.98 8.60
N GLU A 207 -34.47 5.38 9.76
CA GLU A 207 -34.73 6.00 11.06
C GLU A 207 -33.63 7.00 11.47
N LEU A 208 -32.67 7.27 10.58
CA LEU A 208 -31.55 8.16 10.86
C LEU A 208 -32.04 9.60 10.96
N SER A 209 -31.56 10.31 11.99
CA SER A 209 -31.87 11.72 12.19
C SER A 209 -31.45 12.55 10.97
N PRO A 210 -32.28 13.49 10.48
CA PRO A 210 -31.90 14.42 9.40
C PRO A 210 -30.68 15.29 9.74
N LYS A 211 -30.35 15.43 11.03
CA LYS A 211 -29.18 16.18 11.51
C LYS A 211 -27.93 15.31 11.69
N GLN A 212 -28.03 14.00 11.51
CA GLN A 212 -26.89 13.09 11.61
C GLN A 212 -25.84 13.50 10.58
N ALA A 213 -24.65 13.82 11.07
CA ALA A 213 -23.49 14.06 10.24
C ALA A 213 -23.02 12.74 9.64
N ILE A 214 -22.72 12.77 8.34
CA ILE A 214 -22.28 11.62 7.55
C ILE A 214 -21.16 12.04 6.61
N HIS A 215 -20.28 11.09 6.29
CA HIS A 215 -19.49 11.12 5.08
C HIS A 215 -20.21 10.29 4.03
N ALA A 216 -20.56 10.89 2.89
CA ALA A 216 -21.30 10.22 1.82
C ALA A 216 -20.40 10.04 0.60
N GLU A 217 -20.35 8.81 0.09
CA GLU A 217 -19.77 8.44 -1.18
C GLU A 217 -20.90 8.12 -2.17
N ILE A 218 -21.15 9.04 -3.10
CA ILE A 218 -22.27 9.02 -4.04
C ILE A 218 -21.79 8.51 -5.39
N ASP A 219 -22.46 7.49 -5.91
CA ASP A 219 -22.22 6.97 -7.25
C ASP A 219 -22.92 7.84 -8.30
N ARG A 220 -22.14 8.54 -9.12
CA ARG A 220 -22.60 9.38 -10.23
C ARG A 220 -22.47 8.66 -11.58
N GLY A 221 -22.40 7.33 -11.56
CA GLY A 221 -22.24 6.45 -12.71
C GLY A 221 -20.77 6.28 -13.10
N SER A 222 -20.53 6.04 -14.38
CA SER A 222 -19.19 5.78 -14.91
C SER A 222 -18.95 6.53 -16.22
N ILE A 223 -17.68 6.65 -16.58
CA ILE A 223 -17.24 6.98 -17.94
C ILE A 223 -16.69 5.70 -18.55
N GLU A 224 -17.17 5.32 -19.71
CA GLU A 224 -16.60 4.24 -20.51
C GLU A 224 -15.75 4.83 -21.63
N LEU A 225 -14.52 4.33 -21.78
CA LEU A 225 -13.58 4.78 -22.79
C LEU A 225 -12.97 3.57 -23.50
N SER A 226 -12.86 3.62 -24.82
CA SER A 226 -12.06 2.64 -25.57
C SER A 226 -10.60 3.09 -25.63
N VAL A 227 -9.66 2.18 -25.37
CA VAL A 227 -8.23 2.48 -25.50
C VAL A 227 -7.90 2.82 -26.97
N ASN A 228 -8.48 2.08 -27.92
CA ASN A 228 -8.35 2.35 -29.36
C ASN A 228 -8.75 3.78 -29.74
N ASP A 229 -9.85 4.29 -29.17
CA ASP A 229 -10.34 5.64 -29.47
C ASP A 229 -9.45 6.73 -28.86
N ILE A 230 -8.84 6.46 -27.71
CA ILE A 230 -7.92 7.39 -27.04
C ILE A 230 -6.61 7.47 -27.82
N VAL A 231 -5.95 6.32 -28.05
CA VAL A 231 -4.54 6.30 -28.43
C VAL A 231 -4.31 6.77 -29.87
N LYS A 232 -5.30 6.69 -30.78
CA LYS A 232 -5.32 7.21 -32.18
C LYS A 232 -4.09 6.94 -33.07
N SER A 233 -3.05 6.29 -32.57
CA SER A 233 -1.80 6.06 -33.27
C SER A 233 -1.98 4.90 -34.24
N GLY A 234 -2.06 5.21 -35.52
CA GLY A 234 -1.90 4.20 -36.57
C GLY A 234 -0.54 3.52 -36.42
N GLY A 235 -0.51 2.19 -36.35
CA GLY A 235 0.72 1.40 -36.36
C GLY A 235 0.96 0.48 -35.16
N LEU A 236 0.14 0.54 -34.11
CA LEU A 236 0.22 -0.44 -33.00
C LEU A 236 -0.80 -1.57 -33.20
N ASP A 237 -0.37 -2.81 -32.93
CA ASP A 237 -1.24 -3.99 -32.95
C ASP A 237 -2.32 -3.92 -31.88
N ASP A 238 -3.44 -4.61 -32.11
CA ASP A 238 -4.56 -4.68 -31.16
C ASP A 238 -4.17 -5.35 -29.83
N ASN A 239 -3.12 -6.18 -29.85
CA ASN A 239 -2.52 -6.79 -28.67
C ASN A 239 -1.50 -5.90 -27.95
N ALA A 240 -1.28 -4.65 -28.39
CA ALA A 240 -0.39 -3.74 -27.69
C ALA A 240 -0.87 -3.46 -26.26
N LEU A 241 0.06 -3.45 -25.32
CA LEU A 241 -0.22 -3.32 -23.89
C LEU A 241 -0.02 -1.90 -23.41
N PHE A 242 -1.01 -1.40 -22.67
CA PHE A 242 -0.98 -0.10 -22.04
C PHE A 242 -1.15 -0.28 -20.54
N TYR A 243 -0.20 0.26 -19.77
CA TYR A 243 -0.42 0.51 -18.36
C TYR A 243 -1.24 1.79 -18.21
N LEU A 244 -2.35 1.70 -17.50
CA LEU A 244 -3.29 2.79 -17.29
C LEU A 244 -3.36 3.16 -15.83
N HIS A 245 -3.34 4.46 -15.54
CA HIS A 245 -3.47 4.96 -14.17
C HIS A 245 -4.34 6.22 -14.10
N ARG A 246 -5.33 6.22 -13.21
CA ARG A 246 -6.13 7.41 -12.93
C ARG A 246 -5.36 8.30 -11.96
N VAL A 247 -5.09 9.55 -12.35
CA VAL A 247 -4.34 10.49 -11.50
C VAL A 247 -5.17 10.87 -10.26
N THR A 248 -4.56 10.74 -9.09
CA THR A 248 -5.11 11.07 -7.78
C THR A 248 -4.18 12.01 -7.01
N GLU A 249 -4.68 12.55 -5.90
CA GLU A 249 -3.89 13.36 -4.96
C GLU A 249 -2.75 12.57 -4.28
N ALA A 250 -2.75 11.23 -4.38
CA ALA A 250 -1.69 10.39 -3.86
C ALA A 250 -0.44 10.36 -4.77
N ASP A 251 -0.57 10.76 -6.04
CA ASP A 251 0.49 10.66 -7.06
C ASP A 251 1.52 11.80 -6.97
N ARG A 252 2.11 11.98 -5.78
CA ARG A 252 3.04 13.09 -5.47
C ARG A 252 4.39 12.99 -6.19
N GLN A 253 4.77 11.78 -6.59
CA GLN A 253 6.01 11.51 -7.33
C GLN A 253 5.84 11.68 -8.85
N GLY A 254 4.70 12.20 -9.30
CA GLY A 254 4.43 12.43 -10.72
C GLY A 254 4.38 11.15 -11.53
N LEU A 255 4.63 11.25 -12.84
CA LEU A 255 4.66 10.10 -13.74
C LEU A 255 5.69 9.05 -13.35
N TRP A 256 6.85 9.46 -12.84
CA TRP A 256 7.90 8.54 -12.43
C TRP A 256 7.38 7.56 -11.37
N GLY A 257 6.81 8.08 -10.28
CA GLY A 257 6.24 7.24 -9.23
C GLY A 257 5.04 6.43 -9.69
N ILE A 258 4.20 6.96 -10.59
CA ILE A 258 3.08 6.20 -11.17
C ILE A 258 3.59 4.98 -11.94
N ILE A 259 4.58 5.16 -12.83
CA ILE A 259 5.14 4.05 -13.62
C ILE A 259 5.85 3.06 -12.70
N GLN A 260 6.71 3.55 -11.80
CA GLN A 260 7.52 2.74 -10.90
C GLN A 260 6.63 1.88 -9.99
N SER A 261 5.69 2.50 -9.26
CA SER A 261 4.76 1.79 -8.38
C SER A 261 3.88 0.81 -9.15
N GLY A 262 3.44 1.18 -10.35
CA GLY A 262 2.68 0.33 -11.26
C GLY A 262 3.42 -0.94 -11.66
N LEU A 263 4.66 -0.80 -12.12
CA LEU A 263 5.51 -1.94 -12.49
C LEU A 263 5.82 -2.81 -11.28
N ILE A 264 6.31 -2.23 -10.18
CA ILE A 264 6.66 -2.98 -8.96
C ILE A 264 5.45 -3.77 -8.46
N GLN A 265 4.28 -3.14 -8.34
CA GLN A 265 3.09 -3.79 -7.80
C GLN A 265 2.62 -4.94 -8.70
N ARG A 266 2.63 -4.77 -10.03
CA ARG A 266 2.17 -5.79 -10.99
C ARG A 266 3.12 -6.97 -11.06
N PHE A 267 4.42 -6.73 -11.13
CA PHE A 267 5.41 -7.80 -11.15
C PHE A 267 5.43 -8.57 -9.81
N ARG A 268 5.23 -7.86 -8.68
CA ARG A 268 5.10 -8.47 -7.35
C ARG A 268 3.84 -9.32 -7.19
N GLN A 269 2.72 -8.95 -7.79
CA GLN A 269 1.51 -9.79 -7.80
C GLN A 269 1.81 -11.16 -8.43
N GLY A 270 2.66 -11.16 -9.48
CA GLY A 270 3.09 -12.35 -10.21
C GLY A 270 1.93 -13.09 -10.87
N LEU A 271 2.23 -14.22 -11.50
CA LEU A 271 1.23 -15.06 -12.16
C LEU A 271 1.32 -16.49 -11.63
N THR A 272 0.17 -17.09 -11.35
CA THR A 272 0.06 -18.53 -11.16
C THR A 272 0.22 -19.19 -12.53
N LEU A 273 1.43 -19.66 -12.83
CA LEU A 273 1.70 -20.41 -14.06
C LEU A 273 1.73 -21.90 -13.69
N GLU A 274 0.73 -22.66 -14.13
CA GLU A 274 0.69 -24.10 -13.91
C GLU A 274 1.83 -24.78 -14.68
N GLY A 275 2.74 -25.43 -13.96
CA GLY A 275 3.70 -26.39 -14.53
C GLY A 275 4.95 -25.82 -15.21
N ILE A 276 5.23 -24.51 -15.10
CA ILE A 276 6.48 -23.91 -15.58
C ILE A 276 7.08 -23.08 -14.44
N GLY A 277 8.07 -23.65 -13.77
CA GLY A 277 8.81 -23.01 -12.68
C GLY A 277 9.42 -24.03 -11.72
N ILE A 278 10.49 -23.61 -11.02
CA ILE A 278 11.12 -24.41 -9.94
C ILE A 278 10.10 -24.65 -8.79
N ASN A 279 9.16 -23.72 -8.62
CA ASN A 279 7.99 -23.85 -7.75
C ASN A 279 6.73 -23.91 -8.63
N LYS A 280 6.20 -25.12 -8.84
CA LYS A 280 5.29 -25.52 -9.93
C LYS A 280 3.97 -24.75 -10.12
N ASP A 281 3.63 -23.77 -9.28
CA ASP A 281 2.30 -23.14 -9.30
C ASP A 281 2.30 -21.59 -9.20
N LEU A 282 3.45 -20.94 -9.04
CA LEU A 282 3.48 -19.48 -8.88
C LEU A 282 4.83 -18.87 -9.28
N VAL A 283 4.79 -18.09 -10.36
CA VAL A 283 5.94 -17.39 -10.92
C VAL A 283 5.82 -15.91 -10.55
N ARG A 284 6.64 -15.48 -9.59
CA ARG A 284 6.73 -14.08 -9.15
C ARG A 284 8.16 -13.57 -9.30
N VAL A 285 8.25 -12.31 -9.71
CA VAL A 285 9.50 -11.56 -9.74
C VAL A 285 9.31 -10.33 -8.87
N THR A 286 10.16 -10.21 -7.86
CA THR A 286 10.16 -9.05 -6.96
C THR A 286 11.09 -8.00 -7.53
N ILE A 287 10.53 -6.86 -7.92
CA ILE A 287 11.31 -5.66 -8.23
C ILE A 287 11.55 -4.91 -6.91
N PRO A 288 12.81 -4.69 -6.48
CA PRO A 288 13.12 -3.89 -5.30
C PRO A 288 12.56 -2.46 -5.40
N ALA A 289 12.22 -1.87 -4.26
CA ALA A 289 11.64 -0.52 -4.21
C ALA A 289 12.63 0.58 -4.64
N ASP A 290 13.93 0.30 -4.54
CA ASP A 290 15.06 1.14 -4.92
C ASP A 290 15.68 0.74 -6.26
N ALA A 291 15.02 -0.13 -7.05
CA ALA A 291 15.57 -0.66 -8.29
C ALA A 291 15.80 0.40 -9.39
N ASP A 292 15.18 1.58 -9.26
CA ASP A 292 15.33 2.73 -10.13
C ASP A 292 16.41 3.72 -9.68
N GLU A 293 16.96 3.57 -8.47
CA GLU A 293 18.01 4.46 -7.95
C GLU A 293 19.29 4.37 -8.80
N PRO A 294 20.08 5.46 -8.89
CA PRO A 294 21.38 5.41 -9.57
C PRO A 294 22.30 4.36 -8.93
N LEU A 295 23.07 3.67 -9.78
CA LEU A 295 24.10 2.74 -9.33
C LEU A 295 25.17 3.50 -8.51
N PRO A 296 25.94 2.82 -7.64
CA PRO A 296 27.04 3.46 -6.89
C PRO A 296 28.08 4.17 -7.76
N THR A 297 28.15 3.82 -9.05
CA THR A 297 29.00 4.45 -10.06
C THR A 297 28.45 5.79 -10.57
N GLY A 298 27.25 6.20 -10.14
CA GLY A 298 26.53 7.37 -10.64
C GLY A 298 25.80 7.16 -11.97
N LEU A 299 25.82 5.94 -12.52
CA LEU A 299 25.11 5.58 -13.75
C LEU A 299 23.64 5.24 -13.43
N SER A 300 22.73 5.53 -14.36
CA SER A 300 21.32 5.13 -14.23
C SER A 300 21.18 3.61 -14.17
N SER A 301 20.33 3.12 -13.26
CA SER A 301 19.93 1.72 -13.18
C SER A 301 19.17 1.27 -14.43
N PHE A 302 19.02 -0.05 -14.57
CA PHE A 302 18.22 -0.65 -15.64
C PHE A 302 16.78 -0.13 -15.63
N LEU A 303 16.11 -0.18 -14.47
CA LEU A 303 14.74 0.33 -14.33
C LEU A 303 14.70 1.85 -14.53
N GLY A 304 15.66 2.60 -13.97
CA GLY A 304 15.72 4.07 -14.14
C GLY A 304 15.79 4.52 -15.60
N LYS A 305 16.50 3.79 -16.47
CA LYS A 305 16.53 4.07 -17.92
C LYS A 305 15.17 3.85 -18.58
N ILE A 306 14.50 2.75 -18.23
CA ILE A 306 13.16 2.44 -18.74
C ILE A 306 12.17 3.51 -18.28
N LEU A 307 12.17 3.84 -16.99
CA LEU A 307 11.30 4.86 -16.42
C LEU A 307 11.49 6.22 -17.10
N ASN A 308 12.73 6.66 -17.32
CA ASN A 308 12.99 7.92 -18.02
C ASN A 308 12.36 7.94 -19.41
N ASN A 309 12.56 6.89 -20.20
CA ASN A 309 11.97 6.78 -21.54
C ASN A 309 10.43 6.74 -21.49
N LYS A 310 9.84 6.11 -20.48
CA LYS A 310 8.38 6.04 -20.31
C LYS A 310 7.76 7.36 -19.87
N VAL A 311 8.43 8.11 -19.02
CA VAL A 311 7.97 9.47 -18.67
C VAL A 311 7.86 10.31 -19.94
N GLU A 312 8.88 10.31 -20.80
CA GLU A 312 8.92 11.09 -22.05
C GLU A 312 7.91 10.63 -23.12
N SER A 313 7.56 9.34 -23.14
CA SER A 313 6.69 8.74 -24.17
C SER A 313 5.25 8.46 -23.70
N SER A 314 4.90 8.85 -22.48
CA SER A 314 3.57 8.65 -21.92
C SER A 314 2.51 9.58 -22.53
N TYR A 315 1.28 9.11 -22.55
CA TYR A 315 0.12 9.88 -22.98
C TYR A 315 -0.70 10.30 -21.74
N ILE A 316 -1.18 11.53 -21.74
CA ILE A 316 -2.04 12.07 -20.69
C ILE A 316 -3.39 12.40 -21.33
N TYR A 317 -4.42 11.64 -21.00
CA TYR A 317 -5.77 11.87 -21.51
C TYR A 317 -6.63 12.56 -20.46
N ASN A 318 -7.14 13.74 -20.78
CA ASN A 318 -8.16 14.40 -19.97
C ASN A 318 -9.54 13.92 -20.42
N TYR A 319 -10.19 13.10 -19.60
CA TYR A 319 -11.51 12.54 -19.90
C TYR A 319 -12.67 13.50 -19.62
N THR A 320 -12.41 14.69 -19.10
CA THR A 320 -13.41 15.77 -18.95
C THR A 320 -13.50 16.62 -20.22
N THR A 321 -12.36 16.95 -20.83
CA THR A 321 -12.28 17.75 -22.07
C THR A 321 -12.11 16.91 -23.33
N SER A 322 -11.91 15.60 -23.20
CA SER A 322 -11.60 14.67 -24.29
C SER A 322 -10.35 15.06 -25.09
N THR A 323 -9.34 15.59 -24.40
CA THR A 323 -8.08 16.07 -25.02
C THR A 323 -6.88 15.24 -24.57
N MET A 324 -5.95 15.01 -25.49
CA MET A 324 -4.68 14.36 -25.23
C MET A 324 -3.56 15.38 -25.02
N GLY A 325 -2.69 15.12 -24.06
CA GLY A 325 -1.48 15.87 -23.78
C GLY A 325 -0.29 14.94 -23.55
N HIS A 326 0.90 15.53 -23.48
CA HIS A 326 2.18 14.82 -23.39
C HIS A 326 3.15 15.48 -22.41
N ASN A 327 2.72 16.47 -21.64
CA ASN A 327 3.64 17.17 -20.75
C ASN A 327 3.82 16.36 -19.44
N PRO A 328 5.00 15.75 -19.20
CA PRO A 328 5.21 14.90 -18.05
C PRO A 328 5.19 15.66 -16.71
N ASP A 329 5.44 16.97 -16.74
CA ASP A 329 5.54 17.81 -15.55
C ASP A 329 4.18 18.34 -15.07
N LEU A 330 3.10 18.13 -15.84
CA LEU A 330 1.78 18.66 -15.56
C LEU A 330 0.72 17.56 -15.53
N ILE A 331 0.60 16.89 -14.38
CA ILE A 331 -0.52 15.99 -14.07
C ILE A 331 -1.51 16.67 -13.11
N TYR A 332 -2.80 16.47 -13.36
CA TYR A 332 -3.92 17.04 -12.64
C TYR A 332 -4.82 15.93 -12.11
N PRO A 333 -4.89 15.75 -10.78
CA PRO A 333 -5.77 14.77 -10.14
C PRO A 333 -7.24 14.91 -10.55
N GLY A 334 -7.95 13.78 -10.56
CA GLY A 334 -9.41 13.74 -10.66
C GLY A 334 -10.00 13.88 -12.07
N GLN A 335 -9.21 14.26 -13.07
CA GLN A 335 -9.67 14.45 -14.45
C GLN A 335 -8.78 13.82 -15.53
N GLN A 336 -7.61 13.32 -15.15
CA GLN A 336 -6.63 12.75 -16.08
C GLN A 336 -6.43 11.25 -15.90
N LEU A 337 -6.18 10.61 -17.03
CA LEU A 337 -5.79 9.23 -17.17
C LEU A 337 -4.40 9.21 -17.84
N ILE A 338 -3.45 8.52 -17.22
CA ILE A 338 -2.13 8.27 -17.80
C ILE A 338 -2.19 6.96 -18.58
N LEU A 339 -1.68 6.96 -19.81
CA LEU A 339 -1.55 5.78 -20.64
C LEU A 339 -0.08 5.60 -21.05
N ILE A 340 0.47 4.43 -20.76
CA ILE A 340 1.89 4.15 -20.90
C ILE A 340 2.03 2.89 -21.72
N HIS A 341 2.55 3.05 -22.94
CA HIS A 341 2.73 1.92 -23.83
C HIS A 341 3.95 1.10 -23.42
N PHE A 342 3.75 -0.20 -23.23
CA PHE A 342 4.82 -1.17 -23.02
C PHE A 342 4.82 -2.16 -24.19
N SER A 343 5.96 -2.30 -24.84
CA SER A 343 6.12 -3.38 -25.82
C SER A 343 6.26 -4.72 -25.10
N ASN A 344 5.85 -5.80 -25.75
CA ASN A 344 5.96 -7.14 -25.18
C ASN A 344 7.42 -7.47 -24.86
N ASP A 345 8.35 -7.16 -25.78
CA ASP A 345 9.78 -7.41 -25.59
C ASP A 345 10.35 -6.65 -24.41
N GLU A 346 9.91 -5.41 -24.18
CA GLU A 346 10.36 -4.62 -23.03
C GLU A 346 9.90 -5.22 -21.71
N LEU A 347 8.64 -5.68 -21.63
CA LEU A 347 8.13 -6.35 -20.42
C LEU A 347 8.85 -7.68 -20.17
N LYS A 348 9.16 -8.44 -21.24
CA LYS A 348 9.97 -9.67 -21.15
C LYS A 348 11.37 -9.36 -20.62
N GLN A 349 12.02 -8.31 -21.13
CA GLN A 349 13.34 -7.88 -20.67
C GLN A 349 13.33 -7.46 -19.19
N ILE A 350 12.32 -6.73 -18.75
CA ILE A 350 12.16 -6.36 -17.33
C ILE A 350 12.03 -7.62 -16.47
N TYR A 351 11.17 -8.56 -16.89
CA TYR A 351 10.98 -9.82 -16.18
C TYR A 351 12.29 -10.59 -16.05
N GLN A 352 12.98 -10.83 -17.17
CA GLN A 352 14.23 -11.59 -17.23
C GLN A 352 15.30 -10.97 -16.33
N PHE A 353 15.49 -9.65 -16.42
CA PHE A 353 16.50 -8.94 -15.62
C PHE A 353 16.35 -9.19 -14.11
N PHE A 354 15.13 -9.11 -13.59
CA PHE A 354 14.88 -9.29 -12.15
C PHE A 354 14.74 -10.77 -11.75
N ALA A 355 14.35 -11.65 -12.68
CA ALA A 355 14.39 -13.10 -12.45
C ALA A 355 15.84 -13.60 -12.32
N ASP A 356 16.75 -13.09 -13.14
CA ASP A 356 18.18 -13.41 -13.10
C ASP A 356 18.82 -12.93 -11.79
N GLN A 357 18.54 -11.69 -11.36
CA GLN A 357 19.01 -11.19 -10.06
C GLN A 357 18.57 -12.06 -8.88
N ARG A 358 17.33 -12.56 -8.89
CA ARG A 358 16.85 -13.51 -7.86
C ARG A 358 17.68 -14.80 -7.88
N ASN A 359 17.95 -15.34 -9.07
CA ASN A 359 18.70 -16.57 -9.23
C ASN A 359 20.16 -16.42 -8.75
N GLU A 360 20.81 -15.29 -9.04
CA GLU A 360 22.16 -14.96 -8.55
C GLU A 360 22.22 -14.84 -7.02
N GLN A 361 21.22 -14.19 -6.41
CA GLN A 361 21.11 -14.09 -4.96
C GLN A 361 20.89 -15.48 -4.33
N ALA A 362 20.00 -16.30 -4.89
CA ALA A 362 19.75 -17.66 -4.40
C ALA A 362 20.99 -18.56 -4.49
N GLN A 363 21.78 -18.45 -5.56
CA GLN A 363 23.06 -19.16 -5.69
C GLN A 363 24.08 -18.72 -4.64
N THR A 364 24.10 -17.44 -4.28
CA THR A 364 25.01 -16.90 -3.24
C THR A 364 24.67 -17.44 -1.85
N PHE A 365 23.39 -17.69 -1.55
CA PHE A 365 22.96 -18.28 -0.26
C PHE A 365 23.08 -19.81 -0.20
N ALA A 366 23.18 -20.49 -1.34
CA ALA A 366 23.33 -21.94 -1.41
C ALA A 366 24.79 -22.43 -1.22
N ILE A 367 25.75 -21.51 -1.16
CA ILE A 367 27.16 -21.80 -0.87
C ILE A 367 27.43 -21.45 0.61
N HIS A 368 27.11 -22.36 1.54
CA HIS A 368 27.61 -22.33 2.91
C HIS A 368 27.74 -23.72 3.52
#